data_AF-A0A7J5JS43-F1
#
_entry.id   AF-A0A7J5JS43-F1
#
_cell.length_a   1.000
_cell.length_b   1.000
_cell.length_c   1.000
_cell.angle_alpha   90.00
_cell.angle_beta   90.00
_cell.angle_gamma   90.00
#
_symmetry.space_group_name_H-M   'P 1'
#
loop_
_entity.id
_entity.type
_entity.pdbx_description
1 polymer ?
#
loop_
_entity_poly.entity_id
_entity_poly.type
_entity_poly.pdbx_seq_one_letter_code
_entity_poly.pdbx_strand_id
1 'polypeptide(L)'
;MKKILLILIAAQFIIAPQIIKGFGVNNSHEYLEVNQKKKTVKKDIFGNTVIEDDKGNKKTIKKDIFGNTIIEDERGNKETVKKDIFGNTVIEDERGNKKIIKKDILGNLVIEEKGRTTQTVKKDFSGNTVFEDEKGYKKTIKKNLSGNIIIEDDKGNTETIKKDIFGNIIIEDERGNKKTIKKDLSGKFTIEDSHGNKKTIRKDIFDNIIIEDY
;
A
#
# COMPACT_ATOMS: atom_id res chain seq x y z
N MET A 1 -5.39 2.86 -10.06
CA MET A 1 -6.32 3.40 -9.04
C MET A 1 -6.96 2.34 -8.13
N LYS A 2 -7.04 1.04 -8.49
CA LYS A 2 -7.64 -0.02 -7.65
C LYS A 2 -6.76 -0.64 -6.55
N LYS A 3 -5.45 -0.32 -6.48
CA LYS A 3 -4.47 -1.10 -5.66
C LYS A 3 -3.98 -0.42 -4.37
N ILE A 4 -4.10 0.90 -4.24
CA ILE A 4 -3.69 1.63 -3.03
C ILE A 4 -4.64 1.32 -1.85
N LEU A 5 -5.92 1.04 -2.15
CA LEU A 5 -6.92 0.77 -1.12
C LEU A 5 -6.82 -0.62 -0.50
N LEU A 6 -6.44 -1.63 -1.29
CA LEU A 6 -6.28 -3.00 -0.80
C LEU A 6 -5.12 -3.08 0.21
N ILE A 7 -4.04 -2.31 0.01
CA ILE A 7 -2.84 -2.31 0.85
C ILE A 7 -3.08 -1.56 2.17
N LEU A 8 -3.81 -0.43 2.15
CA LEU A 8 -4.16 0.35 3.36
C LEU A 8 -5.02 -0.44 4.35
N ILE A 9 -5.79 -1.43 3.87
CA ILE A 9 -6.71 -2.23 4.70
C ILE A 9 -6.16 -3.63 4.99
N ALA A 10 -5.33 -4.21 4.12
CA ALA A 10 -4.51 -5.38 4.46
C ALA A 10 -3.52 -5.07 5.60
N ALA A 11 -3.05 -3.82 5.68
CA ALA A 11 -2.24 -3.30 6.79
C ALA A 11 -2.98 -3.31 8.14
N GLN A 12 -4.31 -3.37 8.15
CA GLN A 12 -5.12 -3.33 9.37
C GLN A 12 -5.51 -4.72 9.89
N PHE A 13 -5.33 -5.79 9.10
CA PHE A 13 -5.76 -7.14 9.46
C PHE A 13 -4.64 -8.20 9.54
N ILE A 14 -3.40 -7.93 9.08
CA ILE A 14 -2.37 -8.99 9.00
C ILE A 14 -0.98 -8.60 9.53
N ILE A 15 -0.62 -7.32 9.69
CA ILE A 15 0.77 -6.97 10.01
C ILE A 15 0.83 -5.85 11.04
N ALA A 16 1.35 -6.18 12.23
CA ALA A 16 1.79 -5.23 13.25
C ALA A 16 2.70 -4.11 12.65
N PRO A 17 2.93 -2.98 13.35
CA PRO A 17 3.33 -1.68 12.78
C PRO A 17 4.74 -1.53 12.17
N GLN A 18 5.34 -2.57 11.59
CA GLN A 18 6.75 -2.59 11.18
C GLN A 18 7.00 -2.47 9.66
N ILE A 19 5.95 -2.33 8.83
CA ILE A 19 6.11 -2.14 7.37
C ILE A 19 5.21 -1.00 6.85
N ILE A 20 5.19 0.14 7.55
CA ILE A 20 4.67 1.39 7.00
C ILE A 20 5.85 2.32 6.78
N LYS A 21 6.55 2.14 5.66
CA LYS A 21 7.42 3.13 5.01
C LYS A 21 7.83 2.58 3.66
N GLY A 22 7.36 3.24 2.59
CA GLY A 22 7.84 2.99 1.22
C GLY A 22 6.88 2.22 0.31
N PHE A 23 5.73 2.80 -0.02
CA PHE A 23 4.95 2.38 -1.20
C PHE A 23 4.55 3.60 -2.04
N GLY A 24 5.55 4.21 -2.67
CA GLY A 24 5.35 5.03 -3.87
C GLY A 24 5.57 4.14 -5.10
N VAL A 25 4.49 3.65 -5.71
CA VAL A 25 4.55 2.98 -7.02
C VAL A 25 4.22 4.03 -8.08
N ASN A 26 5.24 4.42 -8.84
CA ASN A 26 5.09 5.19 -10.07
C ASN A 26 4.46 4.28 -11.12
N ASN A 27 3.36 4.73 -11.73
CA ASN A 27 2.90 4.20 -13.01
C ASN A 27 3.52 5.06 -14.11
N SER A 28 4.49 4.52 -14.83
CA SER A 28 4.66 4.82 -16.25
C SER A 28 4.70 3.49 -16.97
N HIS A 29 3.82 3.32 -17.95
CA HIS A 29 3.96 2.27 -18.94
C HIS A 29 5.24 2.59 -19.72
N GLU A 30 6.29 1.82 -19.51
CA GLU A 30 7.48 1.88 -20.35
C GLU A 30 8.05 0.47 -20.45
N TYR A 31 8.31 0.09 -21.70
CA TYR A 31 8.79 -1.21 -22.11
C TYR A 31 10.15 -1.55 -21.47
N LEU A 32 10.38 -2.85 -21.36
CA LEU A 32 11.64 -3.56 -21.09
C LEU A 32 12.93 -2.71 -21.17
N GLU A 33 13.44 -2.32 -20.00
CA GLU A 33 14.87 -2.22 -19.72
C GLU A 33 15.07 -2.75 -18.30
N VAL A 34 16.03 -3.66 -18.11
CA VAL A 34 16.52 -4.11 -16.81
C VAL A 34 17.31 -2.97 -16.18
N ASN A 35 16.62 -1.89 -15.85
CA ASN A 35 17.16 -0.76 -15.10
C ASN A 35 16.90 -1.06 -13.62
N GLN A 36 17.95 -1.36 -12.87
CA GLN A 36 17.88 -1.54 -11.42
C GLN A 36 17.36 -0.25 -10.79
N LYS A 37 16.09 -0.24 -10.37
CA LYS A 37 15.48 0.94 -9.74
C LYS A 37 15.74 0.86 -8.24
N LYS A 38 16.50 1.83 -7.72
CA LYS A 38 16.78 1.96 -6.29
C LYS A 38 15.97 3.11 -5.70
N LYS A 39 15.40 2.90 -4.52
CA LYS A 39 14.79 3.95 -3.70
C LYS A 39 15.35 3.90 -2.29
N THR A 40 15.61 5.07 -1.73
CA THR A 40 16.09 5.23 -0.36
C THR A 40 15.04 5.99 0.43
N VAL A 41 14.70 5.50 1.62
CA VAL A 41 13.88 6.22 2.60
C VAL A 41 14.73 6.52 3.82
N LYS A 42 14.95 7.80 4.09
CA LYS A 42 15.82 8.29 5.16
C LYS A 42 15.14 9.39 5.97
N LYS A 43 15.76 9.78 7.08
CA LYS A 43 15.41 11.01 7.79
C LYS A 43 16.34 12.14 7.36
N ASP A 44 15.79 13.35 7.16
CA ASP A 44 16.61 14.55 7.02
C ASP A 44 17.04 15.08 8.41
N ILE A 45 17.80 16.17 8.42
CA ILE A 45 18.29 16.82 9.65
C ILE A 45 17.16 17.38 10.53
N PHE A 46 15.96 17.55 9.99
CA PHE A 46 14.78 18.02 10.71
C PHE A 46 13.88 16.86 11.16
N GLY A 47 14.29 15.60 10.91
CA GLY A 47 13.51 14.41 11.22
C GLY A 47 12.36 14.14 10.25
N ASN A 48 12.28 14.85 9.12
CA ASN A 48 11.32 14.57 8.06
C ASN A 48 11.70 13.29 7.33
N THR A 49 10.72 12.56 6.82
CA THR A 49 11.00 11.38 5.99
C THR A 49 11.25 11.83 4.56
N VAL A 50 12.41 11.51 4.00
CA VAL A 50 12.75 11.78 2.60
C VAL A 50 12.80 10.46 1.84
N ILE A 51 12.09 10.41 0.73
CA ILE A 51 12.11 9.31 -0.24
C ILE A 51 12.82 9.84 -1.48
N GLU A 52 13.91 9.19 -1.87
CA GLU A 52 14.74 9.56 -3.00
C GLU A 52 14.88 8.36 -3.94
N ASP A 53 14.69 8.58 -5.24
CA ASP A 53 14.97 7.55 -6.25
C ASP A 53 16.41 7.66 -6.81
N ASP A 54 16.77 6.70 -7.63
CA ASP A 54 18.07 6.57 -8.30
C ASP A 54 18.38 7.71 -9.28
N LYS A 55 17.36 8.44 -9.74
CA LYS A 55 17.50 9.63 -10.58
C LYS A 55 17.62 10.92 -9.77
N GLY A 56 17.59 10.82 -8.43
CA GLY A 56 17.67 11.95 -7.52
C GLY A 56 16.33 12.65 -7.27
N ASN A 57 15.21 12.14 -7.79
CA ASN A 57 13.91 12.75 -7.55
C ASN A 57 13.49 12.54 -6.09
N LYS A 58 13.01 13.60 -5.42
CA LYS A 58 12.69 13.57 -3.99
C LYS A 58 11.22 13.80 -3.67
N LYS A 59 10.77 13.10 -2.62
CA LYS A 59 9.54 13.40 -1.89
C LYS A 59 9.82 13.50 -0.40
N THR A 60 9.33 14.55 0.21
CA THR A 60 9.47 14.82 1.64
C THR A 60 8.12 14.67 2.32
N ILE A 61 8.11 13.94 3.43
CA ILE A 61 6.95 13.79 4.32
C ILE A 61 7.30 14.43 5.65
N LYS A 62 6.60 15.51 5.99
CA LYS A 62 6.82 16.32 7.19
C LYS A 62 5.51 16.59 7.92
N LYS A 63 5.63 17.12 9.13
CA LYS A 63 4.49 17.69 9.86
C LYS A 63 4.46 19.21 9.68
N ASP A 64 3.28 19.79 9.48
CA ASP A 64 3.10 21.24 9.60
C ASP A 64 2.96 21.66 11.08
N ILE A 65 2.81 22.96 11.31
CA ILE A 65 2.65 23.54 12.65
C ILE A 65 1.35 23.11 13.35
N PHE A 66 0.38 22.58 12.61
CA PHE A 66 -0.89 22.09 13.12
C PHE A 66 -0.86 20.56 13.32
N GLY A 67 0.27 19.90 13.05
CA GLY A 67 0.42 18.45 13.14
C GLY A 67 -0.16 17.68 11.94
N ASN A 68 -0.58 18.36 10.87
CA ASN A 68 -1.00 17.72 9.63
C ASN A 68 0.23 17.13 8.92
N THR A 69 0.03 16.04 8.21
CA THR A 69 1.10 15.47 7.39
C THR A 69 1.12 16.16 6.03
N ILE A 70 2.27 16.72 5.66
CA ILE A 70 2.50 17.30 4.34
C ILE A 70 3.40 16.37 3.55
N ILE A 71 2.98 16.02 2.34
CA ILE A 71 3.77 15.29 1.36
C ILE A 71 4.06 16.27 0.24
N GLU A 72 5.34 16.53 -0.01
CA GLU A 72 5.80 17.51 -0.98
C GLU A 72 6.82 16.84 -1.91
N ASP A 73 6.64 16.98 -3.22
CA ASP A 73 7.69 16.62 -4.17
C ASP A 73 8.63 17.79 -4.46
N GLU A 74 9.75 17.50 -5.11
CA GLU A 74 10.77 18.51 -5.45
C GLU A 74 10.29 19.59 -6.43
N ARG A 75 9.16 19.39 -7.12
CA ARG A 75 8.55 20.37 -8.02
C ARG A 75 7.60 21.30 -7.26
N GLY A 76 7.44 21.10 -5.96
CA GLY A 76 6.57 21.89 -5.09
C GLY A 76 5.13 21.40 -5.03
N ASN A 77 4.79 20.27 -5.69
CA ASN A 77 3.43 19.73 -5.61
C ASN A 77 3.18 19.20 -4.20
N LYS A 78 2.06 19.61 -3.59
CA LYS A 78 1.72 19.27 -2.20
C LYS A 78 0.43 18.50 -2.04
N GLU A 79 0.48 17.52 -1.15
CA GLU A 79 -0.69 16.88 -0.56
C GLU A 79 -0.67 17.05 0.96
N THR A 80 -1.81 17.41 1.52
CA THR A 80 -2.01 17.53 2.97
C THR A 80 -2.94 16.45 3.47
N VAL A 81 -2.49 15.69 4.47
CA VAL A 81 -3.31 14.73 5.20
C VAL A 81 -3.61 15.29 6.59
N LYS A 82 -4.88 15.55 6.86
CA LYS A 82 -5.37 16.13 8.11
C LYS A 82 -6.61 15.42 8.63
N LYS A 83 -7.00 15.74 9.86
CA LYS A 83 -8.33 15.42 10.39
C LYS A 83 -9.27 16.59 10.15
N ASP A 84 -10.51 16.32 9.71
CA ASP A 84 -11.57 17.33 9.76
C ASP A 84 -12.16 17.44 11.17
N ILE A 85 -13.13 18.35 11.33
CA ILE A 85 -13.82 18.59 12.61
C ILE A 85 -14.62 17.39 13.11
N PHE A 86 -14.92 16.42 12.24
CA PHE A 86 -15.63 15.20 12.58
C PHE A 86 -14.66 14.02 12.82
N GLY A 87 -13.35 14.26 12.77
CA GLY A 87 -12.32 13.23 12.94
C GLY A 87 -12.09 12.36 11.70
N ASN A 88 -12.68 12.69 10.55
CA ASN A 88 -12.43 12.01 9.29
C ASN A 88 -11.04 12.37 8.76
N THR A 89 -10.40 11.44 8.06
CA THR A 89 -9.13 11.75 7.39
C THR A 89 -9.41 12.44 6.07
N VAL A 90 -8.88 13.63 5.87
CA VAL A 90 -8.96 14.39 4.62
C VAL A 90 -7.57 14.44 3.99
N ILE A 91 -7.50 14.03 2.74
CA ILE A 91 -6.32 14.20 1.87
C ILE A 91 -6.71 15.24 0.84
N GLU A 92 -5.95 16.33 0.77
CA GLU A 92 -6.23 17.47 -0.09
C GLU A 92 -4.96 17.82 -0.88
N ASP A 93 -5.08 17.89 -2.20
CA ASP A 93 -4.01 18.41 -3.06
C ASP A 93 -4.08 19.94 -3.17
N GLU A 94 -3.02 20.55 -3.70
CA GLU A 94 -2.94 21.99 -3.93
C GLU A 94 -3.98 22.55 -4.93
N ARG A 95 -4.62 21.68 -5.72
CA ARG A 95 -5.68 22.06 -6.68
C ARG A 95 -7.08 22.00 -6.04
N GLY A 96 -7.16 21.65 -4.75
CA GLY A 96 -8.40 21.53 -4.00
C GLY A 96 -9.17 20.24 -4.26
N ASN A 97 -8.55 19.23 -4.89
CA ASN A 97 -9.13 17.90 -4.96
C ASN A 97 -9.04 17.25 -3.58
N LYS A 98 -10.17 16.72 -3.12
CA LYS A 98 -10.29 16.14 -1.78
C LYS A 98 -10.67 14.68 -1.85
N LYS A 99 -10.02 13.91 -0.99
CA LYS A 99 -10.36 12.54 -0.65
C LYS A 99 -10.66 12.47 0.84
N ILE A 100 -11.82 11.97 1.19
CA ILE A 100 -12.30 11.85 2.58
C ILE A 100 -12.42 10.38 2.92
N ILE A 101 -11.81 9.98 4.02
CA ILE A 101 -11.91 8.64 4.59
C ILE A 101 -12.65 8.77 5.91
N LYS A 102 -13.85 8.20 5.97
CA LYS A 102 -14.77 8.31 7.10
C LYS A 102 -15.41 6.97 7.43
N LYS A 103 -16.17 6.92 8.52
CA LYS A 103 -17.13 5.85 8.76
C LYS A 103 -18.53 6.31 8.35
N ASP A 104 -19.31 5.44 7.73
CA ASP A 104 -20.74 5.66 7.55
C ASP A 104 -21.53 5.42 8.84
N ILE A 105 -22.84 5.61 8.78
CA ILE A 105 -23.76 5.40 9.91
C ILE A 105 -23.81 3.94 10.41
N LEU A 106 -23.40 2.98 9.57
CA LEU A 106 -23.32 1.56 9.90
C LEU A 106 -21.92 1.18 10.40
N GLY A 107 -20.99 2.14 10.48
CA GLY A 107 -19.61 1.94 10.91
C GLY A 107 -18.68 1.41 9.82
N ASN A 108 -19.13 1.30 8.57
CA ASN A 108 -18.30 0.87 7.44
C ASN A 108 -17.32 1.97 7.06
N LEU A 109 -16.12 1.59 6.61
CA LEU A 109 -15.17 2.57 6.10
C LEU A 109 -15.60 3.02 4.70
N VAL A 110 -15.77 4.32 4.51
CA VAL A 110 -16.15 4.91 3.23
C VAL A 110 -15.10 5.90 2.80
N ILE A 111 -14.80 5.88 1.51
CA ILE A 111 -13.80 6.72 0.88
C ILE A 111 -14.44 7.46 -0.26
N GLU A 112 -14.47 8.77 -0.16
CA GLU A 112 -15.15 9.66 -1.11
C GLU A 112 -14.11 10.57 -1.77
N GLU A 113 -14.20 10.72 -3.10
CA GLU A 113 -13.40 11.67 -3.85
C GLU A 113 -14.34 12.69 -4.52
N LYS A 114 -13.98 13.98 -4.50
CA LYS A 114 -14.85 15.01 -5.07
C LYS A 114 -15.10 14.73 -6.57
N GLY A 115 -16.34 14.40 -6.91
CA GLY A 115 -16.79 14.15 -8.29
C GLY A 115 -16.56 12.74 -8.83
N ARG A 116 -16.09 11.76 -8.02
CA ARG A 116 -15.89 10.36 -8.41
C ARG A 116 -15.95 9.37 -7.24
N THR A 117 -16.25 8.11 -7.57
CA THR A 117 -15.99 6.85 -6.87
C THR A 117 -15.96 6.88 -5.35
N THR A 118 -17.08 6.47 -4.76
CA THR A 118 -17.10 5.93 -3.41
C THR A 118 -16.52 4.52 -3.38
N GLN A 119 -15.60 4.25 -2.46
CA GLN A 119 -15.22 2.87 -2.11
C GLN A 119 -15.67 2.60 -0.68
N THR A 120 -16.37 1.49 -0.48
CA THR A 120 -16.84 1.05 0.83
C THR A 120 -16.13 -0.22 1.23
N VAL A 121 -15.74 -0.30 2.49
CA VAL A 121 -15.19 -1.51 3.11
C VAL A 121 -16.07 -1.87 4.29
N LYS A 122 -16.68 -3.05 4.19
CA LYS A 122 -17.66 -3.56 5.15
C LYS A 122 -17.42 -5.02 5.47
N LYS A 123 -18.13 -5.52 6.47
CA LYS A 123 -18.26 -6.96 6.71
C LYS A 123 -19.50 -7.49 6.00
N ASP A 124 -19.41 -8.65 5.36
CA ASP A 124 -20.60 -9.38 4.92
C ASP A 124 -21.24 -10.14 6.09
N PHE A 125 -22.37 -10.82 5.82
CA PHE A 125 -23.11 -11.59 6.83
C PHE A 125 -22.29 -12.76 7.41
N SER A 126 -21.26 -13.21 6.69
CA SER A 126 -20.35 -14.27 7.12
C SER A 126 -19.11 -13.72 7.86
N GLY A 127 -19.03 -12.39 8.06
CA GLY A 127 -17.89 -11.73 8.69
C GLY A 127 -16.66 -11.53 7.78
N ASN A 128 -16.78 -11.82 6.48
CA ASN A 128 -15.72 -11.56 5.50
C ASN A 128 -15.61 -10.07 5.22
N THR A 129 -14.40 -9.60 4.90
CA THR A 129 -14.21 -8.18 4.52
C THR A 129 -14.53 -8.01 3.04
N VAL A 130 -15.45 -7.13 2.71
CA VAL A 130 -15.85 -6.82 1.33
C VAL A 130 -15.49 -5.39 0.99
N PHE A 131 -14.78 -5.23 -0.11
CA PHE A 131 -14.51 -3.97 -0.78
C PHE A 131 -15.48 -3.83 -1.93
N GLU A 132 -16.16 -2.70 -2.01
CA GLU A 132 -17.13 -2.40 -3.07
C GLU A 132 -16.85 -1.00 -3.61
N ASP A 133 -16.70 -0.86 -4.92
CA ASP A 133 -16.62 0.44 -5.57
C ASP A 133 -18.01 0.94 -6.01
N GLU A 134 -18.10 2.21 -6.42
CA GLU A 134 -19.37 2.83 -6.85
C GLU A 134 -20.05 2.12 -8.03
N LYS A 135 -19.30 1.33 -8.81
CA LYS A 135 -19.81 0.60 -9.97
C LYS A 135 -20.29 -0.80 -9.58
N GLY A 136 -20.22 -1.15 -8.29
CA GLY A 136 -20.62 -2.44 -7.76
C GLY A 136 -19.55 -3.53 -7.91
N TYR A 137 -18.34 -3.22 -8.37
CA TYR A 137 -17.26 -4.22 -8.40
C TYR A 137 -16.88 -4.57 -6.96
N LYS A 138 -16.85 -5.87 -6.68
CA LYS A 138 -16.58 -6.40 -5.33
C LYS A 138 -15.30 -7.18 -5.28
N LYS A 139 -14.58 -7.05 -4.16
CA LYS A 139 -13.54 -7.97 -3.74
C LYS A 139 -13.79 -8.42 -2.32
N THR A 140 -13.77 -9.72 -2.10
CA THR A 140 -14.01 -10.33 -0.79
C THR A 140 -12.72 -10.94 -0.28
N ILE A 141 -12.40 -10.64 0.98
CA ILE A 141 -11.29 -11.25 1.71
C ILE A 141 -11.88 -12.14 2.80
N LYS A 142 -11.62 -13.43 2.68
CA LYS A 142 -12.08 -14.48 3.60
C LYS A 142 -10.94 -15.37 4.04
N LYS A 143 -11.14 -16.16 5.09
CA LYS A 143 -10.24 -17.25 5.46
C LYS A 143 -10.85 -18.57 5.02
N ASN A 144 -10.05 -19.46 4.42
CA ASN A 144 -10.47 -20.83 4.16
C ASN A 144 -10.31 -21.71 5.41
N LEU A 145 -10.73 -22.98 5.32
CA LEU A 145 -10.65 -23.94 6.42
C LEU A 145 -9.22 -24.21 6.91
N SER A 146 -8.23 -24.09 6.02
CA SER A 146 -6.80 -24.21 6.37
C SER A 146 -6.22 -22.94 7.01
N GLY A 147 -7.04 -21.90 7.20
CA GLY A 147 -6.62 -20.61 7.75
C GLY A 147 -5.92 -19.69 6.73
N ASN A 148 -5.80 -20.11 5.47
CA ASN A 148 -5.25 -19.27 4.41
C ASN A 148 -6.22 -18.15 4.05
N ILE A 149 -5.68 -17.01 3.65
CA ILE A 149 -6.49 -15.88 3.20
C ILE A 149 -6.80 -16.06 1.72
N ILE A 150 -8.06 -15.90 1.35
CA ILE A 150 -8.54 -15.92 -0.02
C ILE A 150 -9.06 -14.54 -0.35
N ILE A 151 -8.56 -13.96 -1.43
CA ILE A 151 -9.06 -12.73 -2.04
C ILE A 151 -9.76 -13.12 -3.32
N GLU A 152 -11.04 -12.85 -3.42
CA GLU A 152 -11.87 -13.22 -4.57
C GLU A 152 -12.51 -11.96 -5.15
N ASP A 153 -12.51 -11.81 -6.47
CA ASP A 153 -13.29 -10.77 -7.14
C ASP A 153 -14.66 -11.27 -7.63
N ASP A 154 -15.49 -10.34 -8.08
CA ASP A 154 -16.85 -10.59 -8.57
C ASP A 154 -16.92 -11.46 -9.84
N LYS A 155 -15.78 -11.69 -10.50
CA LYS A 155 -15.67 -12.58 -11.67
C LYS A 155 -15.17 -13.99 -11.30
N GLY A 156 -14.97 -14.25 -10.01
CA GLY A 156 -14.46 -15.51 -9.49
C GLY A 156 -12.94 -15.65 -9.57
N ASN A 157 -12.20 -14.58 -9.91
CA ASN A 157 -10.73 -14.68 -9.87
C ASN A 157 -10.26 -14.65 -8.41
N THR A 158 -9.35 -15.54 -8.06
CA THR A 158 -8.87 -15.76 -6.70
C THR A 158 -7.36 -15.61 -6.56
N GLU A 159 -6.95 -15.02 -5.43
CA GLU A 159 -5.58 -15.03 -4.93
C GLU A 159 -5.57 -15.64 -3.53
N THR A 160 -4.69 -16.60 -3.31
CA THR A 160 -4.47 -17.23 -2.00
C THR A 160 -3.20 -16.69 -1.38
N ILE A 161 -3.30 -16.23 -0.13
CA ILE A 161 -2.15 -15.88 0.71
C ILE A 161 -2.01 -16.93 1.81
N LYS A 162 -0.87 -17.61 1.80
CA LYS A 162 -0.53 -18.70 2.74
C LYS A 162 0.91 -18.57 3.20
N LYS A 163 1.28 -19.34 4.23
CA LYS A 163 2.69 -19.54 4.60
C LYS A 163 3.17 -20.87 4.05
N ASP A 164 4.41 -20.91 3.56
CA ASP A 164 5.08 -22.18 3.27
C ASP A 164 5.66 -22.82 4.54
N ILE A 165 6.26 -23.99 4.40
CA ILE A 165 6.89 -24.75 5.49
C ILE A 165 8.07 -24.02 6.15
N PHE A 166 8.65 -23.03 5.46
CA PHE A 166 9.75 -22.21 5.97
C PHE A 166 9.23 -20.90 6.59
N GLY A 167 7.90 -20.70 6.63
CA GLY A 167 7.27 -19.49 7.14
C GLY A 167 7.28 -18.31 6.15
N ASN A 168 7.73 -18.50 4.91
CA ASN A 168 7.64 -17.46 3.88
C ASN A 168 6.19 -17.24 3.48
N ILE A 169 5.84 -16.01 3.12
CA ILE A 169 4.50 -15.71 2.61
C ILE A 169 4.45 -16.04 1.12
N ILE A 170 3.48 -16.85 0.74
CA ILE A 170 3.17 -17.19 -0.64
C ILE A 170 1.86 -16.51 -1.03
N ILE A 171 1.89 -15.76 -2.12
CA ILE A 171 0.70 -15.22 -2.80
C ILE A 171 0.62 -15.93 -4.14
N GLU A 172 -0.50 -16.61 -4.40
CA GLU A 172 -0.67 -17.44 -5.59
C GLU A 172 -2.05 -17.18 -6.18
N ASP A 173 -2.12 -16.87 -7.47
CA ASP A 173 -3.38 -16.80 -8.19
C ASP A 173 -3.82 -18.19 -8.69
N GLU A 174 -5.07 -18.30 -9.11
CA GLU A 174 -5.63 -19.54 -9.67
C GLU A 174 -4.97 -20.04 -10.96
N ARG A 175 -4.15 -19.21 -11.62
CA ARG A 175 -3.38 -19.57 -12.81
C ARG A 175 -1.99 -20.08 -12.46
N GLY A 176 -1.65 -20.15 -11.18
CA GLY A 176 -0.36 -20.60 -10.67
C GLY A 176 0.72 -19.51 -10.68
N ASN A 177 0.39 -18.25 -10.96
CA ASN A 177 1.35 -17.17 -10.81
C ASN A 177 1.62 -16.95 -9.32
N LYS A 178 2.89 -17.02 -8.94
CA LYS A 178 3.30 -17.01 -7.55
C LYS A 178 4.18 -15.82 -7.24
N LYS A 179 3.98 -15.25 -6.06
CA LYS A 179 4.91 -14.32 -5.41
C LYS A 179 5.30 -14.87 -4.05
N THR A 180 6.60 -14.84 -3.77
CA THR A 180 7.14 -15.32 -2.50
C THR A 180 7.79 -14.15 -1.77
N ILE A 181 7.40 -13.93 -0.51
CA ILE A 181 7.99 -12.95 0.37
C ILE A 181 8.78 -13.69 1.45
N LYS A 182 10.10 -13.55 1.40
CA LYS A 182 11.04 -14.14 2.36
C LYS A 182 11.62 -13.04 3.23
N LYS A 183 11.90 -13.36 4.49
CA LYS A 183 12.69 -12.52 5.39
C LYS A 183 13.92 -13.30 5.82
N ASP A 184 15.10 -12.75 5.58
CA ASP A 184 16.34 -13.37 6.04
C ASP A 184 16.68 -12.96 7.49
N LEU A 185 17.77 -13.54 8.01
CA LEU A 185 18.24 -13.29 9.38
C LEU A 185 18.72 -11.85 9.60
N SER A 186 19.13 -11.13 8.53
CA SER A 186 19.48 -9.71 8.60
C SER A 186 18.25 -8.80 8.66
N GLY A 187 17.06 -9.37 8.49
CA GLY A 187 15.81 -8.64 8.39
C GLY A 187 15.52 -8.08 7.00
N LYS A 188 16.32 -8.42 5.98
CA LYS A 188 16.04 -8.06 4.59
C LYS A 188 14.86 -8.89 4.09
N PHE A 189 13.91 -8.20 3.48
CA PHE A 189 12.82 -8.82 2.76
C PHE A 189 13.19 -9.00 1.30
N THR A 190 12.84 -10.15 0.74
CA THR A 190 12.92 -10.44 -0.69
C THR A 190 11.54 -10.84 -1.17
N ILE A 191 11.06 -10.15 -2.20
CA ILE A 191 9.80 -10.42 -2.89
C ILE A 191 10.18 -10.87 -4.30
N GLU A 192 9.79 -12.07 -4.68
CA GLU A 192 10.16 -12.68 -5.96
C GLU A 192 8.90 -13.23 -6.62
N ASP A 193 8.71 -12.96 -7.90
CA ASP A 193 7.62 -13.53 -8.69
C ASP A 193 8.06 -14.71 -9.56
N SER A 194 7.09 -15.44 -10.10
CA SER A 194 7.32 -16.61 -10.97
C SER A 194 8.00 -16.28 -12.31
N HIS A 195 8.14 -14.99 -12.66
CA HIS A 195 8.80 -14.54 -13.87
C HIS A 195 10.25 -14.09 -13.61
N GLY A 196 10.74 -14.26 -12.38
CA GLY A 196 12.10 -13.91 -11.98
C GLY A 196 12.27 -12.44 -11.56
N ASN A 197 11.21 -11.64 -11.56
CA ASN A 197 11.31 -10.26 -11.08
C ASN A 197 11.49 -10.28 -9.56
N LYS A 198 12.42 -9.46 -9.06
CA LYS A 198 12.79 -9.47 -7.65
C LYS A 198 12.85 -8.07 -7.07
N LYS A 199 12.23 -7.89 -5.91
CA LYS A 199 12.32 -6.67 -5.11
C LYS A 199 12.93 -7.01 -3.77
N THR A 200 13.84 -6.18 -3.29
CA THR A 200 14.38 -6.32 -1.94
C THR A 200 14.14 -5.05 -1.13
N ILE A 201 13.91 -5.23 0.17
CA ILE A 201 13.72 -4.15 1.12
C ILE A 201 14.62 -4.46 2.31
N ARG A 202 15.58 -3.59 2.59
CA ARG A 202 16.57 -3.78 3.67
C ARG A 202 16.88 -2.45 4.33
N LYS A 203 17.63 -2.49 5.41
CA LYS A 203 18.30 -1.30 5.93
C LYS A 203 19.75 -1.26 5.46
N ASP A 204 20.30 -0.06 5.26
CA ASP A 204 21.74 0.15 5.15
C ASP A 204 22.39 0.33 6.53
N ILE A 205 23.71 0.60 6.54
CA ILE A 205 24.49 0.81 7.77
C ILE A 205 24.10 2.08 8.54
N PHE A 206 23.32 2.96 7.93
CA PHE A 206 22.81 4.19 8.53
C PHE A 206 21.32 4.07 8.89
N ASP A 207 20.79 2.85 8.96
CA ASP A 207 19.37 2.56 9.22
C ASP A 207 18.39 3.10 8.15
N ASN A 208 18.88 3.55 6.99
CA ASN A 208 18.02 3.98 5.89
C ASN A 208 17.37 2.76 5.24
N ILE A 209 16.10 2.86 4.86
CA ILE A 209 15.44 1.79 4.13
C ILE A 209 15.84 1.87 2.66
N ILE A 210 16.41 0.80 2.15
CA ILE A 210 16.78 0.63 0.75
C ILE A 210 15.81 -0.33 0.10
N ILE A 211 15.22 0.10 -1.00
CA ILE A 211 14.33 -0.69 -1.85
C ILE A 211 15.00 -0.83 -3.21
N GLU A 212 15.23 -2.05 -3.67
CA GLU A 212 15.93 -2.35 -4.93
C GLU A 212 15.07 -3.31 -5.76
N ASP A 213 14.80 -2.94 -7.02
CA ASP A 213 14.09 -3.76 -8.02
C ASP A 213 15.10 -4.33 -9.04
N TYR A 214 14.96 -5.62 -9.36
CA TYR A 214 15.80 -6.41 -10.26
C TYR A 214 14.95 -7.18 -11.27
#